data_AF-A0A4Q5RL58-F1
#
_entry.id   AF-A0A4Q5RL58-F1
#
_cell.length_a   1.000
_cell.length_b   1.000
_cell.length_c   1.000
_cell.angle_alpha   90.00
_cell.angle_beta   90.00
_cell.angle_gamma   90.00
#
_symmetry.space_group_name_H-M   'P 1'
#
loop_
_entity.id
_entity.type
_entity.pdbx_description
1 polymer ?
#
loop_
_entity_poly.entity_id
_entity_poly.type
_entity_poly.pdbx_seq_one_letter_code
_entity_poly.pdbx_strand_id
1 'polypeptide(L)' 'DLGQRFPGQLDTFIYYLNRHIELDEENHAPLAQQMVRDLCGTNPQCWQQATDVARQGMAARVAFWEGIRAALAKEPATA' A
#
# COMPACT_ATOMS: atom_id res chain seq x y z
N ASP A 1 13.17 -1.61 14.61
CA ASP A 1 13.54 -2.27 13.35
C ASP A 1 13.13 -3.74 13.41
N LEU A 2 12.44 -4.26 12.38
CA LEU A 2 12.02 -5.66 12.31
C LEU A 2 13.21 -6.62 12.28
N GLY A 3 14.30 -6.25 11.60
CA GLY A 3 15.51 -7.07 11.54
C GLY A 3 16.19 -7.21 12.90
N GLN A 4 16.13 -6.17 13.74
CA GLN A 4 16.66 -6.23 15.11
C GLN A 4 15.76 -7.04 16.06
N ARG A 5 14.44 -7.01 15.85
CA ARG A 5 13.48 -7.73 16.72
C ARG A 5 13.35 -9.21 16.38
N PHE A 6 13.63 -9.60 15.13
CA PHE A 6 13.49 -10.97 14.63
C PHE A 6 14.70 -11.37 13.75
N PRO A 7 15.90 -11.47 14.34
CA PRO A 7 17.14 -11.68 13.59
C PRO A 7 17.09 -13.00 12.81
N GLY A 8 17.29 -12.93 11.48
CA GLY A 8 17.33 -14.09 10.58
C GLY A 8 15.98 -14.72 10.24
N GLN A 9 14.90 -14.34 10.94
CA GLN A 9 13.58 -14.97 10.78
C GLN A 9 12.74 -14.33 9.67
N LEU A 10 12.95 -13.03 9.42
CA LEU A 10 12.14 -12.24 8.50
C LEU A 10 12.93 -11.72 7.30
N ASP A 11 14.13 -12.23 7.04
CA ASP A 11 15.06 -11.66 6.06
C ASP A 11 14.45 -11.58 4.65
N THR A 12 13.77 -12.63 4.19
CA THR A 12 13.06 -12.62 2.90
C THR A 12 11.93 -11.60 2.86
N PHE A 13 11.20 -11.45 3.96
CA PHE A 13 10.09 -10.50 4.07
C PHE A 13 10.59 -9.05 4.08
N ILE A 14 11.65 -8.76 4.85
CA ILE A 14 12.31 -7.46 4.89
C ILE A 14 12.87 -7.10 3.51
N TYR A 15 13.56 -8.04 2.85
CA TYR A 15 14.05 -7.86 1.48
C TYR A 15 12.92 -7.51 0.51
N TYR A 16 11.81 -8.24 0.55
CA TYR A 16 10.64 -7.99 -0.29
C TYR A 16 10.06 -6.58 -0.08
N LEU A 17 9.92 -6.15 1.17
CA LEU A 17 9.40 -4.82 1.51
C LEU A 17 10.33 -3.72 1.03
N ASN A 18 11.64 -3.84 1.26
CA ASN A 18 12.62 -2.86 0.83
C ASN A 18 12.63 -2.71 -0.70
N ARG A 19 12.57 -3.83 -1.44
CA ARG A 19 12.49 -3.79 -2.91
C ARG A 19 11.21 -3.13 -3.41
N HIS A 20 10.08 -3.33 -2.74
CA HIS A 20 8.83 -2.64 -3.09
C HIS A 20 8.94 -1.13 -2.86
N ILE A 21 9.52 -0.70 -1.73
CA ILE A 21 9.71 0.72 -1.43
C ILE A 21 10.61 1.37 -2.48
N GLU A 22 11.78 0.79 -2.75
CA GLU A 22 12.75 1.31 -3.75
C GLU A 22 12.14 1.45 -5.15
N LEU A 23 11.41 0.42 -5.61
CA LEU A 23 10.79 0.44 -6.95
C LEU A 23 9.64 1.45 -7.04
N ASP A 24 8.82 1.55 -5.99
CA ASP A 24 7.65 2.41 -5.99
C ASP A 24 8.00 3.89 -5.80
N GLU A 25 8.99 4.22 -4.97
CA GLU A 25 9.38 5.60 -4.69
C GLU A 25 10.07 6.27 -5.88
N GLU A 26 11.03 5.58 -6.53
CA GLU A 26 11.84 6.23 -7.56
C GLU A 26 11.18 6.26 -8.94
N ASN A 27 10.38 5.24 -9.27
CA ASN A 27 9.91 5.03 -10.65
C ASN A 27 8.38 5.02 -10.76
N HIS A 28 7.70 4.14 -10.02
CA HIS A 28 6.26 3.97 -10.24
C HIS A 28 5.44 5.16 -9.76
N ALA A 29 5.76 5.75 -8.61
CA ALA A 29 4.99 6.87 -8.08
C ALA A 29 5.04 8.11 -8.99
N PRO A 30 6.20 8.57 -9.49
CA PRO A 30 6.25 9.68 -10.45
C PRO A 30 5.47 9.39 -11.74
N LEU A 31 5.61 8.19 -12.30
CA LEU A 31 4.93 7.79 -13.55
C LEU A 31 3.41 7.70 -13.38
N ALA A 32 2.93 7.12 -12.27
CA ALA A 32 1.51 7.05 -11.96
C ALA A 32 0.90 8.44 -11.79
N GLN A 33 1.61 9.36 -11.11
CA GLN A 33 1.17 10.74 -10.98
C GLN A 33 1.13 11.45 -12.33
N GLN A 34 2.12 11.22 -13.20
CA GLN A 34 2.15 11.77 -14.54
C GLN A 34 0.95 11.28 -15.36
N MET A 35 0.68 9.98 -15.34
CA MET A 35 -0.50 9.40 -15.98
C MET A 35 -1.81 10.04 -15.51
N VAL A 36 -1.99 10.23 -14.20
CA VAL A 36 -3.20 10.89 -13.65
C VAL A 36 -3.31 12.34 -14.16
N ARG A 37 -2.20 13.09 -14.17
CA ARG A 37 -2.17 14.46 -14.70
C ARG A 37 -2.55 14.50 -16.18
N ASP A 38 -2.01 13.58 -16.98
CA ASP A 38 -2.26 13.52 -18.42
C ASP A 38 -3.71 13.13 -18.74
N LEU A 39 -4.28 12.19 -17.99
CA LEU A 39 -5.68 11.77 -18.14
C LEU A 39 -6.68 12.84 -17.66
N CYS A 40 -6.39 13.54 -16.56
CA CYS A 40 -7.29 14.54 -16.01
C CYS A 40 -7.18 15.88 -16.76
N GLY A 41 -5.98 16.25 -17.21
CA GLY A 41 -5.70 17.50 -17.88
C GLY A 41 -6.26 18.71 -17.13
N THR A 42 -7.01 19.55 -17.84
CA THR A 42 -7.68 20.74 -17.29
C THR A 42 -9.13 20.49 -16.89
N ASN A 43 -9.64 19.25 -16.96
CA ASN A 43 -11.04 18.93 -16.67
C ASN A 43 -11.25 18.75 -15.15
N PRO A 44 -11.97 19.66 -14.46
CA PRO A 44 -12.18 19.57 -13.02
C PRO A 44 -13.00 18.33 -12.62
N GLN A 45 -13.88 17.84 -13.49
CA GLN A 45 -14.70 16.66 -13.23
C GLN A 45 -13.84 15.38 -13.20
N CYS A 46 -12.85 15.27 -14.08
CA CYS A 46 -11.91 14.15 -14.06
C CYS A 46 -11.11 14.11 -12.75
N TRP A 47 -10.64 15.27 -12.29
CA TRP A 47 -9.92 15.39 -11.01
C TRP A 47 -10.80 15.00 -9.81
N GLN A 48 -12.05 15.42 -9.82
CA GLN A 48 -13.02 15.03 -8.78
C GLN A 48 -13.21 13.51 -8.76
N GLN A 49 -13.45 12.90 -9.92
CA GLN A 49 -13.63 11.45 -10.04
C GLN A 49 -12.39 10.67 -9.60
N ALA A 50 -11.20 11.08 -10.06
CA ALA A 50 -9.94 10.45 -9.67
C ALA A 50 -9.73 10.52 -8.15
N THR A 51 -10.06 11.66 -7.54
CA THR A 51 -9.96 11.87 -6.09
C THR A 51 -10.94 10.97 -5.32
N ASP A 52 -12.17 10.87 -5.78
CA ASP A 52 -13.19 10.04 -5.12
C ASP A 52 -12.82 8.55 -5.21
N VAL A 53 -12.30 8.09 -6.35
CA VAL A 53 -11.80 6.71 -6.50
C VAL A 53 -10.58 6.47 -5.60
N ALA A 54 -9.64 7.42 -5.51
CA ALA A 54 -8.50 7.32 -4.61
C ALA A 54 -8.94 7.18 -3.14
N ARG A 55 -9.95 7.96 -2.71
CA ARG A 55 -10.54 7.85 -1.37
C ARG A 55 -11.16 6.47 -1.12
N GLN A 56 -11.90 5.94 -2.09
CA GLN A 56 -12.48 4.60 -2.00
C GLN A 56 -11.41 3.51 -1.88
N GLY A 57 -10.33 3.60 -2.68
CA GLY A 57 -9.20 2.69 -2.59
C GLY A 57 -8.52 2.70 -1.22
N MET A 58 -8.33 3.89 -0.63
CA MET A 58 -7.80 4.04 0.73
C MET A 58 -8.72 3.39 1.77
N ALA A 59 -10.03 3.62 1.68
CA ALA A 59 -11.01 3.02 2.58
C ALA A 59 -11.01 1.47 2.47
N ALA A 60 -10.95 0.94 1.25
CA ALA A 60 -10.85 -0.49 1.00
C ALA A 60 -9.56 -1.09 1.58
N ARG A 61 -8.43 -0.39 1.45
CA ARG A 61 -7.14 -0.81 2.05
C ARG A 61 -7.23 -0.87 3.58
N VAL A 62 -7.86 0.11 4.23
CA VAL A 62 -8.09 0.07 5.67
C VAL A 62 -8.97 -1.13 6.05
N ALA A 63 -10.09 -1.33 5.35
CA ALA A 63 -10.98 -2.45 5.60
C ALA A 63 -10.29 -3.82 5.44
N PHE A 64 -9.40 -3.95 4.45
CA PHE A 64 -8.59 -5.15 4.25
C PHE A 64 -7.68 -5.45 5.44
N TRP A 65 -6.92 -4.45 5.92
CA TRP A 65 -6.04 -4.62 7.07
C TRP A 65 -6.80 -4.88 8.37
N GLU A 66 -7.97 -4.28 8.53
CA GLU A 66 -8.89 -4.59 9.62
C GLU A 66 -9.36 -6.05 9.57
N GLY A 67 -9.69 -6.56 8.38
CA GLY A 67 -10.02 -7.97 8.16
C GLY A 67 -8.89 -8.91 8.55
N ILE A 68 -7.65 -8.62 8.13
CA ILE A 68 -6.46 -9.41 8.53
C ILE A 68 -6.28 -9.39 10.04
N ARG A 69 -6.34 -8.20 10.67
CA ARG A 69 -6.19 -8.04 12.11
C ARG A 69 -7.23 -8.86 12.87
N ALA A 70 -8.48 -8.82 12.44
CA ALA A 70 -9.57 -9.57 13.04
C ALA A 70 -9.41 -11.09 12.85
N ALA A 71 -8.86 -11.54 11.72
CA ALA A 71 -8.57 -12.96 11.48
C ALA A 71 -7.46 -13.47 12.42
N LEU A 72 -6.38 -12.71 12.56
CA LEU A 72 -5.28 -13.05 13.47
C LEU A 72 -5.72 -13.09 14.94
N ALA A 73 -6.65 -12.22 15.34
CA ALA A 73 -7.20 -12.23 16.71
C ALA A 73 -8.12 -13.43 17.01
N LYS A 74 -8.60 -14.14 15.98
CA LYS A 74 -9.48 -15.31 16.12
C LYS A 74 -8.72 -16.63 16.19
N GLU A 75 -7.45 -16.66 15.80
CA GLU A 75 -6.60 -17.82 16.04
C GLU A 75 -6.18 -17.81 17.52
N PRO A 76 -6.57 -18.81 18.34
CA PRO A 76 -5.95 -18.97 19.63
C PRO A 76 -4.45 -19.17 19.40
N ALA A 77 -3.60 -18.48 20.16
CA ALA A 77 -2.16 -18.69 20.12
C ALA A 77 -1.88 -20.18 20.35
N THR A 78 -1.67 -20.93 19.28
CA THR A 78 -1.15 -22.30 19.37
C THR A 78 0.29 -22.17 19.84
N ALA A 79 0.51 -22.70 21.05
CA ALA A 79 1.77 -22.78 21.76
C ALA A 79 2.85 -23.54 20.97
#